data_AF-A2IAE3-F1
#
_entry.id   AF-A2IAE3-F1
#
_cell.length_a   1.000
_cell.length_b   1.000
_cell.length_c   1.000
_cell.angle_alpha   90.00
_cell.angle_beta   90.00
_cell.angle_gamma   90.00
#
_symmetry.space_group_name_H-M   'P 1'
#
loop_
_entity.id
_entity.type
_entity.pdbx_description
1 polymer ?
#
loop_
_entity_poly.entity_id
_entity_poly.type
_entity_poly.pdbx_seq_one_letter_code
_entity_poly.pdbx_strand_id
1 'polypeptide(L)' 'MKFLFVLSLIFVLQIVFADEELQCTEDGAGSYYIPKGCPKMDQNECQKLCDKLCASKVKNPKGYCGNVMRNVDADSCYCT' A
#
# COMPACT_ATOMS: atom_id res chain seq x y z
N MET A 1 -42.61 3.61 5.34
CA MET A 1 -41.46 4.51 5.60
C MET A 1 -40.42 3.95 6.58
N LYS A 2 -40.48 2.68 7.02
CA LYS A 2 -39.43 2.06 7.87
C LYS A 2 -38.40 1.24 7.07
N PHE A 3 -38.75 0.78 5.87
CA PHE A 3 -37.89 -0.09 5.05
C PHE A 3 -36.72 0.62 4.34
N LEU A 4 -36.84 1.92 4.04
CA LEU A 4 -35.76 2.69 3.39
C LEU A 4 -34.56 2.92 4.33
N PHE A 5 -34.80 2.95 5.64
CA PHE A 5 -33.76 3.19 6.65
C PHE A 5 -32.85 1.97 6.88
N VAL A 6 -33.34 0.76 6.60
CA VAL A 6 -32.55 -0.47 6.77
C VAL A 6 -31.59 -0.67 5.60
N LEU A 7 -32.00 -0.30 4.38
CA LEU A 7 -31.14 -0.37 3.19
C LEU A 7 -29.96 0.61 3.25
N SER A 8 -30.15 1.80 3.83
CA SER A 8 -29.05 2.76 4.03
C SER A 8 -28.01 2.28 5.05
N LEU A 9 -28.43 1.56 6.09
CA LEU A 9 -27.52 0.98 7.10
C LEU A 9 -26.62 -0.13 6.56
N ILE A 10 -27.13 -0.96 5.63
CA ILE A 10 -26.35 -2.04 5.00
C ILE A 10 -25.24 -1.46 4.11
N PHE A 11 -25.51 -0.33 3.44
CA PHE A 11 -24.55 0.30 2.55
C PHE A 11 -23.31 0.86 3.29
N VAL A 12 -23.46 1.31 4.54
CA VAL A 12 -22.35 1.84 5.35
C VAL A 12 -21.43 0.72 5.86
N LEU A 13 -21.97 -0.48 6.13
CA LEU A 13 -21.17 -1.59 6.68
C LEU A 13 -20.17 -2.16 5.66
N GLN A 14 -20.45 -2.05 4.35
CA GLN A 14 -19.56 -2.57 3.31
C GLN A 14 -18.33 -1.69 3.06
N ILE A 15 -18.30 -0.46 3.60
CA ILE A 15 -17.18 0.48 3.41
C ILE A 15 -16.01 0.19 4.38
N VAL A 16 -16.26 -0.58 5.45
CA VAL A 16 -15.25 -0.88 6.48
C VAL A 16 -14.32 -2.04 6.09
N PHE A 17 -14.70 -2.82 5.07
CA PHE A 17 -13.84 -3.86 4.47
C PHE A 17 -13.10 -3.33 3.24
N ALA A 18 -12.66 -2.07 3.28
CA ALA A 18 -11.66 -1.61 2.34
C ALA A 18 -10.37 -2.37 2.63
N ASP A 19 -10.13 -3.42 1.85
CA ASP A 19 -8.79 -3.84 1.43
C ASP A 19 -7.84 -2.64 1.57
N GLU A 20 -6.78 -2.77 2.37
CA GLU A 20 -5.67 -1.82 2.31
C GLU A 20 -5.14 -1.86 0.87
N GLU A 21 -5.64 -0.96 0.04
CA GLU A 21 -5.18 -0.83 -1.33
C GLU A 21 -3.69 -0.52 -1.26
N LEU A 22 -2.89 -1.39 -1.87
CA LEU A 22 -1.47 -1.15 -2.08
C LEU A 22 -1.32 0.15 -2.88
N GLN A 23 -0.83 1.20 -2.23
CA GLN A 23 -0.66 2.52 -2.83
C GLN A 23 0.76 3.05 -2.61
N CYS A 24 1.27 3.78 -3.60
CA CYS A 24 2.55 4.47 -3.49
C CYS A 24 2.41 5.70 -2.59
N THR A 25 3.01 5.64 -1.40
CA THR A 25 2.98 6.66 -0.36
C THR A 25 4.34 7.34 -0.25
N GLU A 26 4.36 8.65 -0.03
CA GLU A 26 5.61 9.41 0.21
C GLU A 26 5.85 9.54 1.72
N ASP A 27 7.08 9.32 2.17
CA ASP A 27 7.49 9.55 3.54
C ASP A 27 7.89 11.01 3.79
N GLY A 28 8.10 11.38 5.06
CA GLY A 28 8.50 12.74 5.42
C GLY A 28 9.90 13.16 4.95
N ALA A 29 10.68 12.23 4.36
CA ALA A 29 12.00 12.49 3.77
C ALA A 29 11.95 12.61 2.23
N GLY A 30 10.76 12.46 1.62
CA GLY A 30 10.57 12.50 0.17
C GLY A 30 10.88 11.17 -0.54
N SER A 31 11.00 10.07 0.22
CA SER A 31 11.13 8.72 -0.34
C SER A 31 9.75 8.09 -0.52
N TYR A 32 9.60 7.21 -1.51
CA TYR A 32 8.33 6.55 -1.79
C TYR A 32 8.33 5.10 -1.30
N TYR A 33 7.20 4.65 -0.75
CA TYR A 33 7.02 3.29 -0.24
C TYR A 33 5.57 2.83 -0.40
N ILE A 34 5.38 1.51 -0.40
CA ILE A 34 4.11 0.83 -0.53
C ILE A 34 3.91 0.04 0.76
N PRO A 35 3.03 0.49 1.66
CA PRO A 35 2.74 -0.24 2.89
C PRO A 35 2.19 -1.63 2.54
N LYS A 36 2.62 -2.66 3.27
CA LYS A 36 2.22 -4.06 3.02
C LYS A 36 2.57 -4.59 1.62
N GLY A 37 3.46 -3.92 0.89
CA GLY A 37 3.94 -4.37 -0.42
C GLY A 37 4.96 -5.51 -0.35
N CYS A 38 5.37 -5.96 0.84
CA CYS A 38 6.32 -7.05 1.00
C CYS A 38 6.05 -8.00 2.18
N PRO A 39 4.85 -8.62 2.28
CA PRO A 39 4.46 -9.46 3.42
C PRO A 39 5.24 -10.79 3.53
N LYS A 40 6.05 -11.15 2.52
CA LYS A 40 6.86 -12.37 2.48
C LYS A 40 8.34 -12.13 2.12
N MET A 41 8.80 -10.89 2.19
CA MET A 41 10.17 -10.52 1.78
C MET A 41 10.51 -10.86 0.31
N ASP A 42 9.51 -10.97 -0.58
CA ASP A 42 9.75 -11.18 -2.01
C ASP A 42 10.12 -9.86 -2.70
N GLN A 43 11.42 -9.67 -2.93
CA GLN A 43 11.95 -8.48 -3.58
C GLN A 43 11.46 -8.31 -5.03
N ASN A 44 11.17 -9.40 -5.75
CA ASN A 44 10.71 -9.31 -7.13
C ASN A 44 9.26 -8.81 -7.19
N GLU A 45 8.42 -9.19 -6.23
CA GLU A 45 7.07 -8.65 -6.11
C GLU A 45 7.11 -7.16 -5.75
N CYS A 46 7.96 -6.78 -4.81
CA CYS A 46 8.17 -5.38 -4.46
C CYS A 46 8.62 -4.53 -5.66
N GLN A 47 9.59 -5.00 -6.45
CA GLN A 47 10.00 -4.32 -7.69
C GLN A 47 8.84 -4.11 -8.66
N LYS A 48 8.03 -5.15 -8.92
CA LYS A 48 6.85 -5.05 -9.79
C LYS A 48 5.81 -4.06 -9.26
N LEU A 49 5.60 -4.03 -7.94
CA LEU A 49 4.69 -3.08 -7.30
C LEU A 49 5.20 -1.64 -7.45
N CYS A 50 6.49 -1.41 -7.26
CA CYS A 50 7.11 -0.11 -7.51
C CYS A 50 6.96 0.35 -8.97
N ASP A 51 7.22 -0.53 -9.93
CA ASP A 51 7.06 -0.23 -11.36
C ASP A 51 5.59 0.06 -11.72
N LYS A 52 4.64 -0.59 -11.05
CA LYS A 52 3.20 -0.42 -11.33
C LYS A 52 2.59 0.80 -10.65
N LEU A 53 2.94 1.05 -9.39
CA LEU A 53 2.27 2.03 -8.53
C LEU A 53 3.08 3.31 -8.35
N CYS A 54 4.42 3.23 -8.41
CA CYS A 54 5.31 4.36 -8.15
C CYS A 54 6.01 4.91 -9.40
N ALA A 55 5.91 4.29 -10.58
CA ALA A 55 6.59 4.75 -11.79
C ALA A 55 6.19 6.16 -12.26
N SER A 56 5.04 6.70 -11.81
CA SER A 56 4.64 8.08 -12.07
C SER A 56 5.32 9.11 -11.16
N LYS A 57 5.92 8.66 -10.06
CA LYS A 57 6.57 9.49 -9.03
C LYS A 57 8.10 9.34 -9.04
N VAL A 58 8.56 8.10 -9.23
CA VAL A 58 9.98 7.73 -9.21
C VAL A 58 10.36 7.20 -10.59
N LYS A 59 11.38 7.81 -11.21
CA LYS A 59 11.85 7.41 -12.54
C LYS A 59 12.74 6.17 -12.41
N ASN A 60 12.32 5.05 -13.02
CA ASN A 60 12.96 3.74 -12.89
C ASN A 60 13.06 3.28 -11.42
N PRO A 61 11.92 3.10 -10.74
CA PRO A 61 11.92 2.82 -9.32
C PRO A 61 12.59 1.47 -9.04
N LYS A 62 13.44 1.42 -8.02
CA LYS A 62 13.98 0.16 -7.50
C LYS A 62 13.26 -0.21 -6.22
N GLY A 63 12.67 -1.40 -6.21
CA GLY A 63 11.93 -1.94 -5.08
C GLY A 63 12.81 -2.69 -4.12
N TYR A 64 12.74 -2.33 -2.83
CA TYR A 64 13.39 -3.05 -1.75
C TYR A 64 12.41 -3.25 -0.60
N CYS A 65 12.32 -4.48 -0.11
CA CYS A 65 11.54 -4.74 1.10
C CYS A 65 12.26 -4.12 2.31
N GLY A 66 11.49 -3.50 3.19
CA GLY A 66 12.01 -2.96 4.42
C GLY A 66 12.65 -4.06 5.28
N ASN A 67 13.53 -3.63 6.17
CA ASN A 67 14.23 -4.54 7.07
C ASN A 67 14.27 -3.92 8.46
N VAL A 68 13.81 -4.69 9.46
CA VAL A 68 13.78 -4.28 10.87
C VAL A 68 15.18 -3.84 11.36
N MET A 69 16.26 -4.42 10.83
CA MET A 69 17.64 -4.00 11.15
C MET A 69 17.96 -2.55 10.79
N ARG A 70 17.18 -1.93 9.90
CA ARG A 70 17.31 -0.53 9.50
C ARG A 70 16.25 0.38 10.12
N ASN A 71 15.49 -0.10 11.12
CA ASN A 71 14.31 0.57 11.69
C ASN A 71 13.25 0.91 10.64
N VAL A 72 13.12 0.05 9.64
CA VAL A 72 12.23 0.24 8.49
C VAL A 72 11.19 -0.89 8.53
N ASP A 73 9.92 -0.56 8.25
CA ASP A 73 8.81 -1.51 8.31
C ASP A 73 9.05 -2.67 7.35
N ALA A 74 9.15 -3.89 7.89
CA ALA A 74 9.55 -5.07 7.13
C ALA A 74 8.52 -5.52 6.08
N ASP A 75 7.26 -5.18 6.29
CA ASP A 75 6.16 -5.53 5.39
C ASP A 75 5.99 -4.47 4.29
N SER A 76 6.68 -3.34 4.40
CA SER A 76 6.62 -2.25 3.43
C SER A 76 7.65 -2.43 2.30
N CYS A 77 7.27 -2.05 1.09
CA CYS A 77 8.11 -2.07 -0.09
C CYS A 77 8.55 -0.65 -0.45
N TYR A 78 9.84 -0.36 -0.40
CA TYR A 78 10.42 0.96 -0.64
C TYR A 78 10.84 1.09 -2.10
N CYS A 79 10.45 2.19 -2.74
CA CYS A 79 10.68 2.48 -4.14
C CYS A 79 11.60 3.69 -4.28
N THR A 80 12.86 3.46 -4.68
CA THR A 80 13.89 4.51 -4.81
C THR A 80 14.21 4.83 -6.25
#